data_AF-A0AAW9RBS3-F1
#
_entry.id   AF-A0AAW9RBS3-F1
#
_cell.length_a   1.000
_cell.length_b   1.000
_cell.length_c   1.000
_cell.angle_alpha   90.00
_cell.angle_beta   90.00
_cell.angle_gamma   90.00
#
_symmetry.space_group_name_H-M   'P 1'
#
loop_
_entity.id
_entity.type
_entity.pdbx_description
1 polymer ?
#
loop_
_entity_poly.entity_id
_entity_poly.type
_entity_poly.pdbx_seq_one_letter_code
_entity_poly.pdbx_strand_id
1 'polypeptide(L)'
;MVKLTVSVDASVVPVRRTRWELDPSEKPQTSVPVIMCPTIMSDMDELKALASRLHSLLQQSIVEIAPRVRTLVSGNSNDERLIEHTLDHLLDAACLPEGLALFKTLCRHYWYINPGAAASYVQTYRQMWDADSLPMEGGSQSKPDESVP
;
A
#
# COMPACT_ATOMS: atom_id res chain seq x y z
N MET A 1 -0.09 -0.17 -47.63
CA MET A 1 0.22 0.79 -46.55
C MET A 1 -1.03 1.64 -46.33
N VAL A 2 -1.93 1.20 -45.44
CA VAL A 2 -3.26 1.80 -45.27
C VAL A 2 -3.44 2.12 -43.79
N LYS A 3 -3.57 3.40 -43.46
CA LYS A 3 -3.86 3.89 -42.11
C LYS A 3 -5.34 3.64 -41.82
N LEU A 4 -5.61 2.84 -40.79
CA LEU A 4 -6.94 2.69 -40.20
C LEU A 4 -7.01 3.61 -38.98
N THR A 5 -7.66 4.76 -39.14
CA THR A 5 -8.11 5.60 -38.03
C THR A 5 -9.55 5.22 -37.72
N VAL A 6 -9.78 4.60 -36.55
CA VAL A 6 -11.13 4.32 -36.06
C VAL A 6 -11.61 5.53 -35.27
N SER A 7 -12.70 6.12 -35.77
CA SER A 7 -13.50 7.14 -35.10
C SER A 7 -14.42 6.44 -34.11
N VAL A 8 -14.32 6.78 -32.83
CA VAL A 8 -15.26 6.28 -31.81
C VAL A 8 -16.20 7.43 -31.47
N ASP A 9 -17.41 7.33 -32.02
CA ASP A 9 -18.57 8.14 -31.67
C ASP A 9 -18.90 7.91 -30.18
N ALA A 10 -18.69 8.95 -29.37
CA ALA A 10 -19.09 8.97 -27.97
C ALA A 10 -20.42 9.72 -27.87
N SER A 11 -21.53 8.98 -27.99
CA SER A 11 -22.86 9.52 -27.70
C SER A 11 -23.62 8.60 -26.76
N VAL A 12 -24.07 9.20 -25.65
CA VAL A 12 -25.08 8.77 -24.67
C VAL A 12 -24.60 7.85 -23.54
N VAL A 13 -24.42 8.41 -22.33
CA VAL A 13 -25.39 8.39 -21.21
C VAL A 13 -25.13 9.62 -20.30
N PRO A 14 -26.17 10.31 -19.77
CA PRO A 14 -26.04 11.64 -19.19
C PRO A 14 -25.81 11.59 -17.67
N VAL A 15 -24.85 12.37 -17.17
CA VAL A 15 -24.83 12.77 -15.76
C VAL A 15 -25.08 14.27 -15.70
N ARG A 16 -26.07 14.66 -14.91
CA ARG A 16 -26.57 16.02 -14.81
C ARG A 16 -25.47 16.95 -14.30
N ARG A 17 -24.85 17.66 -15.24
CA ARG A 17 -23.98 18.81 -15.01
C ARG A 17 -24.83 19.89 -14.34
N THR A 18 -24.62 20.12 -13.05
CA THR A 18 -25.11 21.35 -12.41
C THR A 18 -24.44 22.52 -13.10
N ARG A 19 -25.30 23.27 -13.77
CA ARG A 19 -25.10 24.50 -14.50
C ARG A 19 -24.54 25.56 -13.57
N TRP A 20 -23.24 25.77 -13.59
CA TRP A 20 -22.66 27.10 -13.37
C TRP A 20 -22.65 27.76 -14.75
N GLU A 21 -23.69 28.52 -15.09
CA GLU A 21 -23.51 29.54 -16.13
C GLU A 21 -22.81 30.70 -15.44
N LEU A 22 -21.50 30.79 -15.67
CA LEU A 22 -20.75 32.00 -15.36
C LEU A 22 -21.17 33.07 -16.35
N ASP A 23 -21.76 34.14 -15.83
CA ASP A 23 -22.00 35.39 -16.53
C ASP A 23 -20.67 35.88 -17.13
N PRO A 24 -20.55 36.18 -18.44
CA PRO A 24 -19.27 36.55 -19.07
C PRO A 24 -18.71 37.91 -18.62
N SER A 25 -19.33 38.55 -17.63
CA SER A 25 -18.99 39.90 -17.16
C SER A 25 -18.66 39.98 -15.66
N GLU A 26 -18.31 38.89 -14.99
CA GLU A 26 -17.60 38.97 -13.72
C GLU A 26 -16.10 38.78 -13.95
N LYS A 27 -15.36 39.90 -13.90
CA LYS A 27 -13.91 39.89 -13.83
C LYS A 27 -13.50 39.21 -12.51
N PRO A 28 -12.67 38.15 -12.50
CA PRO A 28 -12.17 37.62 -11.25
C PRO A 28 -11.07 38.56 -10.72
N GLN A 29 -11.48 39.57 -9.98
CA GLN A 29 -10.59 40.34 -9.10
C GLN A 29 -11.06 40.20 -7.66
N THR A 30 -10.80 39.03 -7.09
CA THR A 30 -10.57 38.93 -5.65
C THR A 30 -9.37 38.00 -5.46
N SER A 31 -8.19 38.61 -5.43
CA SER A 31 -7.00 38.04 -4.80
C SER A 31 -7.32 37.87 -3.32
N VAL A 32 -7.96 36.76 -2.97
CA VAL A 32 -8.06 36.36 -1.56
C VAL A 32 -6.68 35.83 -1.20
N PRO A 33 -5.96 36.43 -0.24
CA PRO A 33 -4.76 35.80 0.26
C PRO A 33 -5.21 34.50 0.91
N VAL A 34 -4.68 33.38 0.45
CA VAL A 34 -4.65 32.17 1.28
C VAL A 34 -3.86 32.59 2.52
N ILE A 35 -4.55 32.90 3.61
CA ILE A 35 -3.93 33.12 4.91
C ILE A 35 -3.36 31.76 5.29
N MET A 36 -2.10 31.53 4.89
CA MET A 36 -1.30 30.43 5.37
C MET A 36 -1.04 30.72 6.85
N CYS A 37 -1.84 30.12 7.72
CA CYS A 37 -1.55 30.10 9.15
C CYS A 37 -0.14 29.53 9.34
N PRO A 38 0.84 30.30 9.85
CA PRO A 38 2.24 29.86 9.97
C PRO A 38 2.40 28.57 10.78
N THR A 39 1.46 28.30 11.69
CA THR A 39 1.44 27.11 12.55
C THR A 39 1.25 25.82 11.75
N ILE A 40 0.35 25.78 10.76
CA ILE A 40 0.09 24.58 9.95
C ILE A 40 1.32 24.19 9.11
N MET A 41 2.14 25.18 8.73
CA MET A 41 3.35 24.95 7.94
C MET A 41 4.49 24.33 8.78
N SER A 42 4.58 24.69 10.07
CA SER A 42 5.58 24.13 11.01
C SER A 42 5.31 22.67 11.34
N ASP A 43 4.04 22.32 11.60
CA ASP A 43 3.65 20.96 12.02
C ASP A 43 3.94 19.92 10.92
N MET A 44 3.76 20.31 9.65
CA MET A 44 4.03 19.43 8.51
C MET A 44 5.52 19.16 8.32
N ASP A 45 6.39 20.11 8.63
CA ASP A 45 7.85 19.93 8.52
C ASP A 45 8.40 19.07 9.66
N GLU A 46 7.83 19.19 10.87
CA GLU A 46 8.12 18.28 11.98
C GLU A 46 7.68 16.84 11.67
N LEU A 47 6.47 16.67 11.12
CA LEU A 47 5.96 15.36 10.70
C LEU A 47 6.87 14.72 9.63
N LYS A 48 7.28 15.48 8.60
CA LYS A 48 8.23 15.00 7.58
C LYS A 48 9.57 14.63 8.19
N ALA A 49 10.07 15.41 9.14
CA ALA A 49 11.33 15.11 9.82
C ALA A 49 11.25 13.79 10.62
N LEU A 50 10.14 13.55 11.32
CA LEU A 50 9.88 12.29 12.02
C LEU A 50 9.77 11.12 11.05
N ALA A 51 8.98 11.25 9.98
CA ALA A 51 8.84 10.23 8.94
C ALA A 51 10.20 9.89 8.30
N SER A 52 11.04 10.89 8.05
CA SER A 52 12.38 10.68 7.49
C SER A 52 13.28 9.90 8.43
N ARG A 53 13.22 10.20 9.74
CA ARG A 53 13.98 9.46 10.76
C ARG A 53 13.52 8.00 10.87
N LEU A 54 12.20 7.77 10.86
CA LEU A 54 11.63 6.41 10.84
C LEU A 54 12.09 5.64 9.60
N HIS A 55 12.04 6.29 8.42
CA HIS A 55 12.53 5.69 7.18
C HIS A 55 14.01 5.30 7.28
N SER A 56 14.86 6.18 7.82
CA SER A 56 16.28 5.86 8.03
C SER A 56 16.50 4.69 8.99
N LEU A 57 15.71 4.57 10.07
CA LEU A 57 15.79 3.44 11.00
C LEU A 57 15.42 2.12 10.31
N LEU A 58 14.36 2.13 9.48
CA LEU A 58 13.97 0.95 8.70
C LEU A 58 15.05 0.55 7.69
N GLN A 59 15.69 1.52 7.04
CA GLN A 59 16.82 1.25 6.15
C GLN A 59 18.00 0.62 6.90
N GLN A 60 18.31 1.09 8.11
CA GLN A 60 19.36 0.50 8.94
C GLN A 60 19.03 -0.93 9.35
N SER A 61 17.78 -1.19 9.76
CA SER A 61 17.29 -2.54 10.07
C SER A 61 17.46 -3.50 8.89
N ILE A 62 17.13 -3.07 7.67
CA ILE A 62 17.32 -3.87 6.45
C ILE A 62 18.80 -4.22 6.24
N VAL A 63 19.71 -3.26 6.43
CA VAL A 63 21.15 -3.49 6.29
C VAL A 63 21.65 -4.53 7.29
N GLU A 64 21.15 -4.49 8.53
CA GLU A 64 21.51 -5.42 9.59
C GLU A 64 20.95 -6.83 9.37
N ILE A 65 19.70 -6.92 8.91
CA ILE A 65 19.00 -8.21 8.69
C ILE A 65 19.48 -8.90 7.40
N ALA A 66 19.83 -8.14 6.37
CA ALA A 66 20.26 -8.68 5.07
C ALA A 66 21.34 -9.79 5.14
N PRO A 67 22.46 -9.65 5.89
CA PRO A 67 23.43 -10.74 6.04
C PRO A 67 22.82 -11.98 6.70
N ARG A 68 21.91 -11.82 7.66
CA ARG A 68 21.25 -12.95 8.34
C ARG A 68 20.38 -13.75 7.37
N VAL A 69 19.60 -13.07 6.54
CA VAL A 69 18.81 -13.71 5.47
C VAL A 69 19.72 -14.46 4.51
N ARG A 70 20.82 -13.84 4.09
CA ARG A 70 21.80 -14.51 3.22
C ARG A 70 22.34 -15.78 3.86
N THR A 71 22.73 -15.75 5.13
CA THR A 71 23.25 -16.93 5.83
C THR A 71 22.21 -18.04 5.97
N LEU A 72 20.94 -17.70 6.22
CA LEU A 72 19.85 -18.69 6.33
C LEU A 72 19.60 -19.41 5.00
N VAL A 73 19.56 -18.65 3.91
CA VAL A 73 19.31 -19.18 2.56
C VAL A 73 20.53 -19.96 2.05
N SER A 74 21.75 -19.43 2.19
CA SER A 74 22.96 -20.11 1.70
C SER A 74 23.34 -21.33 2.54
N GLY A 75 23.07 -21.28 3.85
CA GLY A 75 23.34 -22.38 4.78
C GLY A 75 22.28 -23.48 4.74
N ASN A 76 21.24 -23.33 3.90
CA ASN A 76 20.07 -24.21 3.84
C ASN A 76 19.52 -24.55 5.24
N SER A 77 19.49 -23.54 6.13
CA SER A 77 19.06 -23.75 7.50
C SER A 77 17.58 -24.12 7.53
N ASN A 78 17.25 -25.19 8.26
CA ASN A 78 15.89 -25.67 8.47
C ASN A 78 15.36 -25.32 9.88
N ASP A 79 15.99 -24.35 10.55
CA ASP A 79 15.51 -23.88 11.84
C ASP A 79 14.31 -22.94 11.62
N GLU A 80 13.11 -23.53 11.66
CA GLU A 80 11.85 -22.83 11.43
C GLU A 80 11.69 -21.62 12.36
N ARG A 81 12.06 -21.75 13.65
CA ARG A 81 11.93 -20.66 14.62
C ARG A 81 12.82 -19.47 14.29
N LEU A 82 14.03 -19.74 13.83
CA LEU A 82 14.97 -18.68 13.42
C LEU A 82 14.48 -17.98 12.14
N ILE A 83 13.88 -18.74 11.22
CA ILE A 83 13.30 -18.21 9.99
C ILE A 83 12.08 -17.35 10.31
N GLU A 84 11.12 -17.87 11.09
CA GLU A 84 9.92 -17.16 11.55
C GLU A 84 10.29 -15.86 12.26
N HIS A 85 11.21 -15.92 13.23
CA HIS A 85 11.67 -14.72 13.93
C HIS A 85 12.30 -13.70 12.98
N THR A 86 13.06 -14.15 11.98
CA THR A 86 13.64 -13.24 10.98
C THR A 86 12.57 -12.68 10.03
N LEU A 87 11.54 -13.45 9.70
CA LEU A 87 10.40 -12.99 8.91
C LEU A 87 9.58 -11.94 9.66
N ASP A 88 9.36 -12.11 10.96
CA ASP A 88 8.66 -11.14 11.82
C ASP A 88 9.39 -9.79 11.78
N HIS A 89 10.71 -9.78 11.98
CA HIS A 89 11.52 -8.54 11.87
C HIS A 89 11.50 -7.93 10.46
N LEU A 90 11.43 -8.76 9.41
CA LEU A 90 11.36 -8.28 8.04
C LEU A 90 10.00 -7.68 7.71
N LEU A 91 8.90 -8.13 8.33
CA LEU A 91 7.56 -7.58 8.11
C LEU A 91 7.47 -6.12 8.53
N ASP A 92 8.17 -5.73 9.61
CA ASP A 92 8.26 -4.33 10.06
C ASP A 92 8.94 -3.44 9.01
N ALA A 93 9.94 -3.98 8.31
CA ALA A 93 10.68 -3.28 7.26
C ALA A 93 10.12 -3.49 5.84
N ALA A 94 9.10 -4.33 5.67
CA ALA A 94 8.56 -4.71 4.37
C ALA A 94 7.74 -3.60 3.69
N CYS A 95 7.49 -2.49 4.39
CA CYS A 95 6.97 -1.25 3.80
C CYS A 95 7.98 -0.60 2.83
N LEU A 96 9.27 -0.92 2.94
CA LEU A 96 10.31 -0.50 1.99
C LEU A 96 10.55 -1.59 0.93
N PRO A 97 10.85 -1.22 -0.32
CA PRO A 97 11.03 -2.19 -1.40
C PRO A 97 12.21 -3.13 -1.16
N GLU A 98 13.29 -2.66 -0.52
CA GLU A 98 14.45 -3.47 -0.18
C GLU A 98 14.12 -4.51 0.90
N GLY A 99 13.34 -4.12 1.92
CA GLY A 99 12.86 -5.02 2.97
C GLY A 99 11.94 -6.09 2.41
N LEU A 100 11.03 -5.70 1.51
CA LEU A 100 10.13 -6.62 0.82
C LEU A 100 10.88 -7.65 -0.04
N ALA A 101 11.98 -7.25 -0.68
CA ALA A 101 12.79 -8.18 -1.48
C ALA A 101 13.44 -9.26 -0.61
N LEU A 102 13.96 -8.90 0.57
CA LEU A 102 14.49 -9.85 1.55
C LEU A 102 13.41 -10.76 2.09
N PHE A 103 12.25 -10.20 2.46
CA PHE A 103 11.09 -10.96 2.93
C PHE A 103 10.67 -12.02 1.91
N LYS A 104 10.47 -11.64 0.63
CA LYS A 104 10.12 -12.58 -0.45
C LYS A 104 11.16 -13.67 -0.64
N THR A 105 12.44 -13.34 -0.51
CA THR A 105 13.54 -14.31 -0.65
C THR A 105 13.46 -15.35 0.46
N LEU A 106 13.28 -14.90 1.71
CA LEU A 106 13.17 -15.80 2.85
C LEU A 106 11.88 -16.63 2.82
N CYS A 107 10.75 -16.05 2.40
CA CYS A 107 9.51 -16.80 2.19
C CYS A 107 9.65 -17.90 1.14
N ARG A 108 10.39 -17.68 0.04
CA ARG A 108 10.65 -18.72 -0.97
C ARG A 108 11.48 -19.86 -0.40
N HIS A 109 12.48 -19.57 0.43
CA HIS A 109 13.25 -20.59 1.14
C HIS A 109 12.36 -21.37 2.10
N TYR A 110 11.59 -20.65 2.92
CA TYR A 110 10.68 -21.23 3.91
C TYR A 110 9.55 -22.05 3.27
N TRP A 111 9.14 -21.74 2.04
CA TRP A 111 8.16 -22.51 1.29
C TRP A 111 8.57 -23.98 1.09
N TYR A 112 9.87 -24.26 0.93
CA TYR A 112 10.37 -25.63 0.79
C TYR A 112 10.36 -26.41 2.11
N ILE A 113 10.28 -25.70 3.24
CA ILE A 113 10.28 -26.28 4.59
C ILE A 113 8.84 -26.43 5.07
N ASN A 114 8.10 -25.33 5.11
CA ASN A 114 6.72 -25.26 5.59
C ASN A 114 5.88 -24.32 4.72
N PRO A 115 5.24 -24.84 3.66
CA PRO A 115 4.47 -24.02 2.72
C PRO A 115 3.22 -23.41 3.37
N GLY A 116 2.62 -24.06 4.38
CA GLY A 116 1.45 -23.55 5.08
C GLY A 116 1.78 -22.29 5.88
N ALA A 117 2.88 -22.33 6.65
CA ALA A 117 3.34 -21.17 7.39
C ALA A 117 3.83 -20.05 6.45
N ALA A 118 4.56 -20.38 5.39
CA ALA A 118 4.98 -19.40 4.38
C ALA A 118 3.79 -18.68 3.72
N ALA A 119 2.70 -19.40 3.42
CA ALA A 119 1.46 -18.80 2.90
C ALA A 119 0.83 -17.84 3.92
N SER A 120 0.82 -18.21 5.21
CA SER A 120 0.32 -17.37 6.30
C SER A 120 1.10 -16.05 6.38
N TYR A 121 2.43 -16.10 6.31
CA TYR A 121 3.28 -14.90 6.29
C TYR A 121 2.99 -13.96 5.11
N VAL A 122 2.79 -14.52 3.91
CA VAL A 122 2.40 -13.72 2.73
C VAL A 122 1.03 -13.08 2.92
N GLN A 123 0.09 -13.78 3.56
CA GLN A 123 -1.22 -13.24 3.88
C GLN A 123 -1.13 -12.11 4.92
N THR A 124 -0.33 -12.28 5.97
CA THR A 124 -0.07 -11.24 6.98
C THR A 124 0.52 -10.00 6.34
N TYR A 125 1.50 -10.15 5.43
CA TYR A 125 2.04 -9.03 4.65
C TYR A 125 0.94 -8.27 3.89
N ARG A 126 0.05 -8.99 3.19
CA ARG A 126 -1.04 -8.37 2.44
C ARG A 126 -1.97 -7.58 3.36
N GLN A 127 -2.38 -8.17 4.48
CA GLN A 127 -3.27 -7.49 5.44
C GLN A 127 -2.69 -6.20 6.01
N MET A 128 -1.37 -6.12 6.18
CA MET A 128 -0.72 -4.93 6.74
C MET A 128 -0.42 -3.85 5.70
N TRP A 129 -0.07 -4.24 4.47
CA TRP A 129 0.50 -3.31 3.49
C TRP A 129 -0.22 -3.23 2.15
N ASP A 130 -1.09 -4.19 1.82
CA ASP A 130 -1.84 -4.19 0.56
C ASP A 130 -3.11 -3.35 0.73
N ALA A 131 -3.21 -2.24 0.01
CA ALA A 131 -4.30 -1.28 0.14
C ALA A 131 -5.68 -1.88 -0.22
N ASP A 132 -5.69 -2.90 -1.09
CA ASP A 132 -6.90 -3.61 -1.51
C ASP A 132 -7.40 -4.63 -0.45
N SER A 133 -6.61 -4.89 0.59
CA SER A 133 -6.97 -5.83 1.65
C SER A 133 -7.80 -5.22 2.78
N LEU A 134 -7.96 -3.89 2.80
CA LEU A 134 -8.88 -3.22 3.71
C LEU A 134 -10.31 -3.54 3.26
N PRO A 135 -11.10 -4.29 4.06
CA PRO A 135 -12.49 -4.49 3.73
C PRO A 135 -13.15 -3.11 3.72
N MET A 136 -13.69 -2.74 2.56
CA MET A 136 -14.69 -1.69 2.46
C MET A 136 -15.90 -2.18 3.28
N GLU A 137 -15.89 -1.89 4.59
CA GLU A 137 -17.03 -2.06 5.49
C GLU A 137 -18.22 -1.28 4.92
N GLY A 138 -19.07 -1.98 4.19
CA GLY A 138 -20.16 -1.38 3.42
C GLY A 138 -20.92 -2.42 2.61
N GLY A 139 -21.56 -3.38 3.30
CA GLY A 139 -22.40 -4.36 2.63
C GLY A 139 -22.94 -5.45 3.54
N SER A 140 -23.78 -5.07 4.51
CA SER A 140 -24.64 -6.03 5.22
C SER A 140 -25.57 -6.71 4.20
N GLN A 141 -25.21 -7.90 3.73
CA GLN A 141 -26.17 -8.82 3.12
C GLN A 141 -26.81 -9.65 4.24
N SER A 142 -27.86 -9.09 4.84
CA SER A 142 -28.92 -9.90 5.44
C SER A 142 -29.69 -10.56 4.28
N LYS A 143 -29.37 -11.81 3.96
CA LYS A 143 -30.26 -12.68 3.18
C LYS A 143 -31.26 -13.39 4.12
N PRO A 144 -32.46 -13.68 3.61
CA PRO A 144 -33.67 -13.78 4.40
C PRO A 144 -33.83 -15.14 5.08
N ASP A 145 -34.69 -15.12 6.09
CA ASP A 145 -35.26 -16.26 6.80
C ASP A 145 -35.80 -17.32 5.82
N GLU A 146 -35.07 -18.42 5.67
CA GLU A 146 -35.53 -19.62 4.99
C GLU A 146 -36.26 -20.50 6.00
N SER A 147 -37.54 -20.19 6.20
CA SER A 147 -38.48 -21.01 6.96
C SER A 147 -39.17 -22.00 6.01
N VAL A 148 -38.77 -23.28 6.05
CA VAL A 148 -39.60 -24.46 5.65
C VAL A 148 -39.01 -25.73 6.30
N PRO A 149 -39.78 -26.78 6.67
CA PRO A 149 -41.24 -26.92 6.79
C PRO A 149 -41.76 -27.07 8.23
#